data_AF-A0A1A9VZ47-F1
#
_entry.id   AF-A0A1A9VZ47-F1
#
_cell.length_a   1.000
_cell.length_b   1.000
_cell.length_c   1.000
_cell.angle_alpha   90.00
_cell.angle_beta   90.00
_cell.angle_gamma   90.00
#
_symmetry.space_group_name_H-M   'P 1'
#
loop_
_entity.id
_entity.type
_entity.pdbx_description
1 polymer ?
#
loop_
_entity_poly.entity_id
_entity_poly.type
_entity_poly.pdbx_seq_one_letter_code
_entity_poly.pdbx_strand_id
1 'polypeptide(L)'
;MGQVAFDTQEFVETLENAGLPKDQAKAISIAVRKSHEVADVATTRDLEDVRKDLTFQITDVRKDLQLEMAGIRSEQKLIRWMLSALIAGMISLIIKAFFVVSV
;
A
#
# COMPACT_ATOMS: atom_id res chain seq x y z
N MET A 1 20.96 1.61 -1.96
CA MET A 1 21.99 2.07 -2.90
C MET A 1 22.59 3.32 -2.31
N GLY A 2 23.88 3.31 -1.97
CA GLY A 2 24.51 4.39 -1.22
C GLY A 2 24.58 5.65 -2.06
N GLN A 3 23.95 6.74 -1.61
CA GLN A 3 24.29 8.07 -2.08
C GLN A 3 25.76 8.30 -1.71
N VAL A 4 26.63 8.30 -2.72
CA VAL A 4 28.01 8.75 -2.54
C VAL A 4 27.92 10.25 -2.35
N ALA A 5 28.24 10.74 -1.15
CA ALA A 5 28.22 12.16 -0.85
C ALA A 5 29.18 12.89 -1.80
N PHE A 6 28.73 14.02 -2.37
CA PHE A 6 29.57 14.82 -3.26
C PHE A 6 30.70 15.48 -2.46
N ASP A 7 31.92 14.95 -2.58
CA ASP A 7 33.10 15.53 -1.97
C ASP A 7 33.52 16.79 -2.73
N THR A 8 33.18 17.94 -2.15
CA THR A 8 33.45 19.24 -2.75
C THR A 8 34.97 19.51 -2.83
N GLN A 9 35.77 18.93 -1.93
CA GLN A 9 37.21 19.14 -1.89
C GLN A 9 37.91 18.33 -2.98
N GLU A 10 37.63 17.03 -3.07
CA GLU A 10 38.18 16.16 -4.12
C GLU A 10 37.84 16.70 -5.53
N PHE A 11 36.62 17.20 -5.71
CA PHE A 11 36.19 17.79 -6.97
C PHE A 11 36.95 19.08 -7.33
N VAL A 12 37.23 19.94 -6.34
CA VAL A 12 38.03 21.15 -6.54
C VAL A 12 39.47 20.79 -6.88
N GLU A 13 40.08 19.86 -6.15
CA GLU A 13 41.45 19.39 -6.40
C GLU A 13 41.59 18.77 -7.80
N THR A 14 40.58 18.03 -8.25
CA THR A 14 40.54 17.45 -9.61
C THR A 14 40.54 18.54 -10.68
N LEU A 15 39.76 19.61 -10.49
CA LEU A 15 39.72 20.74 -11.42
C LEU A 15 41.02 21.57 -11.38
N GLU A 16 41.59 21.80 -10.20
CA GLU A 16 42.89 22.47 -10.06
C GLU A 16 44.01 21.68 -10.77
N ASN A 17 44.04 20.35 -10.61
CA ASN A 17 44.98 19.47 -11.30
C ASN A 17 44.79 19.45 -12.83
N ALA A 18 43.57 19.73 -13.30
CA ALA A 18 43.26 19.90 -14.73
C ALA A 18 43.61 21.29 -15.28
N GLY A 19 44.15 22.18 -14.44
CA GLY A 19 44.61 23.52 -14.83
C GLY A 19 43.57 24.62 -14.64
N LEU A 20 42.44 24.38 -13.97
CA LEU A 20 41.51 25.45 -13.62
C LEU A 20 42.03 26.27 -12.44
N PRO A 21 41.89 27.61 -12.46
CA PRO A 21 42.14 28.44 -11.29
C PRO A 21 41.25 28.03 -10.11
N LYS A 22 41.83 28.01 -8.91
CA LYS A 22 41.16 27.63 -7.66
C LYS A 22 39.78 28.23 -7.44
N ASP A 23 39.64 29.53 -7.71
CA ASP A 23 38.37 30.24 -7.53
C ASP A 23 37.28 29.76 -8.50
N GLN A 24 37.66 29.42 -9.73
CA GLN A 24 36.74 28.84 -10.71
C GLN A 24 36.40 27.40 -10.36
N ALA A 25 37.39 26.59 -9.97
CA ALA A 25 37.18 25.22 -9.51
C ALA A 25 36.18 25.16 -8.33
N LYS A 26 36.33 26.05 -7.35
CA LYS A 26 35.44 26.19 -6.20
C LYS A 26 34.04 26.66 -6.59
N ALA A 27 33.93 27.61 -7.52
CA ALA A 27 32.62 28.08 -7.99
C ALA A 27 31.84 26.96 -8.71
N ILE A 28 32.53 26.18 -9.55
CA ILE A 28 31.92 25.06 -10.28
C ILE A 28 31.51 23.95 -9.31
N SER A 29 32.36 23.60 -8.32
CA SER A 29 32.03 22.55 -7.34
C SER A 29 30.78 22.88 -6.53
N ILE A 30 30.61 24.15 -6.13
CA ILE A 30 29.43 24.61 -5.40
C ILE A 30 28.18 24.55 -6.30
N ALA A 31 28.28 24.96 -7.56
CA ALA A 31 27.16 24.91 -8.50
C ALA A 31 26.70 23.47 -8.78
N VAL A 32 27.65 22.54 -8.95
CA VAL A 32 27.39 21.11 -9.17
C VAL A 32 26.78 20.47 -7.92
N ARG A 33 27.34 20.69 -6.73
CA ARG A 33 26.77 20.20 -5.46
C ARG A 33 25.32 20.64 -5.29
N LYS A 34 25.06 21.94 -5.51
CA LYS A 34 23.70 22.51 -5.38
C LYS A 34 22.72 21.91 -6.39
N SER A 35 23.19 21.55 -7.58
CA SER A 35 22.35 20.89 -8.60
C SER A 35 21.98 19.46 -8.21
N HIS A 36 22.90 18.72 -7.59
CA HIS A 36 22.64 17.38 -7.06
C HIS A 36 21.67 17.40 -5.86
N GLU A 37 21.82 18.34 -4.93
CA GLU A 37 20.89 18.51 -3.79
C GLU A 37 19.44 18.73 -4.27
N VAL A 38 19.23 19.51 -5.33
CA VAL A 38 17.89 19.77 -5.89
C VAL A 38 17.29 18.53 -6.57
N ALA A 39 18.12 17.74 -7.27
CA ALA A 39 17.69 16.51 -7.93
C ALA A 39 17.29 15.41 -6.93
N ASP A 40 18.05 15.28 -5.81
CA ASP A 40 17.74 14.34 -4.75
C ASP A 40 16.43 14.69 -4.02
N VAL A 41 16.14 15.98 -3.83
CA VAL A 41 14.88 16.44 -3.21
C VAL A 41 13.66 16.12 -4.09
N ALA A 42 13.77 16.30 -5.41
CA ALA A 42 12.68 15.94 -6.33
C ALA A 42 12.39 14.43 -6.29
N THR A 43 13.43 13.61 -6.37
CA THR A 43 13.29 12.14 -6.33
C THR A 43 12.74 11.65 -4.99
N THR A 44 13.16 12.27 -3.89
CA THR A 44 12.69 11.90 -2.54
C THR A 44 11.21 12.25 -2.35
N ARG A 45 10.78 13.41 -2.89
CA ARG A 45 9.38 13.83 -2.84
C ARG A 45 8.49 12.92 -3.68
N ASP A 46 8.92 12.56 -4.89
CA ASP A 46 8.18 11.64 -5.75
C ASP A 46 8.03 10.26 -5.08
N LEU A 47 9.08 9.78 -4.41
CA LEU A 47 9.02 8.54 -3.61
C LEU A 47 8.07 8.65 -2.41
N GLU A 48 8.03 9.80 -1.74
CA GLU A 48 7.10 10.04 -0.63
C GLU A 48 5.65 10.06 -1.12
N ASP A 49 5.38 10.68 -2.26
CA ASP A 49 4.06 10.75 -2.87
C ASP A 49 3.59 9.36 -3.33
N VAL A 50 4.46 8.58 -3.99
CA VAL A 50 4.18 7.17 -4.33
C VAL A 50 3.91 6.34 -3.07
N ARG A 51 4.68 6.55 -1.99
CA ARG A 51 4.47 5.83 -0.72
C ARG A 51 3.12 6.16 -0.09
N LYS A 52 2.71 7.44 -0.12
CA LYS A 52 1.40 7.88 0.38
C LYS A 52 0.28 7.28 -0.45
N ASP A 53 0.39 7.31 -1.77
CA ASP A 53 -0.59 6.73 -2.68
C ASP A 53 -0.76 5.22 -2.46
N LEU A 54 0.35 4.47 -2.36
CA LEU A 54 0.32 3.06 -2.02
C LEU A 54 -0.35 2.80 -0.66
N THR A 55 -0.06 3.63 0.34
CA THR A 55 -0.66 3.49 1.69
C THR A 55 -2.17 3.72 1.64
N PHE A 56 -2.61 4.69 0.82
CA PHE A 56 -4.02 4.96 0.59
C PHE A 56 -4.71 3.78 -0.11
N GLN A 57 -4.17 3.31 -1.23
CA GLN A 57 -4.71 2.17 -1.96
C GLN A 57 -4.78 0.90 -1.09
N ILE A 58 -3.74 0.60 -0.30
CA ILE A 58 -3.74 -0.54 0.63
C ILE A 58 -4.85 -0.40 1.67
N THR A 59 -5.06 0.81 2.18
CA THR A 59 -6.11 1.08 3.18
C THR A 59 -7.51 0.91 2.57
N ASP A 60 -7.68 1.34 1.33
CA ASP A 60 -8.93 1.24 0.59
C ASP A 60 -9.30 -0.22 0.30
N VAL A 61 -8.37 -0.97 -0.30
CA VAL A 61 -8.53 -2.42 -0.54
C VAL A 61 -8.83 -3.17 0.76
N ARG A 62 -8.20 -2.78 1.88
CA ARG A 62 -8.47 -3.40 3.18
C ARG A 62 -9.90 -3.13 3.66
N LYS A 63 -10.44 -1.93 3.42
CA LYS A 63 -11.83 -1.60 3.77
C LYS A 63 -12.81 -2.36 2.90
N ASP A 64 -12.57 -2.43 1.60
CA ASP A 64 -13.42 -3.17 0.67
C ASP A 64 -13.49 -4.66 1.03
N LEU A 65 -12.34 -5.28 1.30
CA LEU A 65 -12.29 -6.68 1.79
C LEU A 65 -13.03 -6.87 3.11
N GLN A 66 -12.97 -5.90 4.03
CA GLN A 66 -13.72 -5.97 5.28
C GLN A 66 -15.23 -5.89 5.06
N LEU A 67 -15.68 -5.04 4.14
CA LEU A 67 -17.09 -4.91 3.76
C LEU A 67 -17.60 -6.19 3.09
N GLU A 68 -16.86 -6.73 2.12
CA GLU A 68 -17.20 -7.99 1.46
C GLU A 68 -17.26 -9.15 2.47
N MET A 69 -16.28 -9.27 3.37
CA MET A 69 -16.31 -10.29 4.43
C MET A 69 -17.48 -10.11 5.41
N ALA A 70 -17.90 -8.88 5.68
CA ALA A 70 -19.10 -8.62 6.49
C ALA A 70 -20.36 -9.06 5.74
N GLY A 71 -20.46 -8.75 4.45
CA GLY A 71 -21.52 -9.19 3.55
C GLY A 71 -21.64 -10.71 3.52
N ILE A 72 -20.55 -11.41 3.19
CA ILE A 72 -20.49 -12.88 3.15
C ILE A 72 -20.91 -13.50 4.49
N ARG A 73 -20.46 -12.94 5.62
CA ARG A 73 -20.86 -13.44 6.95
C ARG A 73 -22.35 -13.27 7.21
N SER A 74 -22.94 -12.16 6.75
CA SER A 74 -24.39 -11.92 6.88
C SER A 74 -25.20 -12.91 6.03
N GLU A 75 -24.78 -13.16 4.79
CA GLU A 75 -25.40 -14.14 3.90
C GLU A 75 -25.27 -15.56 4.44
N GLN A 76 -24.09 -15.94 4.95
CA GLN A 76 -23.88 -17.24 5.60
C GLN A 76 -24.80 -17.44 6.81
N LYS A 77 -24.99 -16.40 7.63
CA LYS A 77 -25.92 -16.47 8.77
C LYS A 77 -27.36 -16.63 8.29
N LEU A 78 -27.76 -15.91 7.24
CA LEU A 78 -29.10 -16.01 6.65
C LEU A 78 -29.35 -17.42 6.11
N ILE A 79 -28.42 -17.97 5.33
CA ILE A 79 -28.50 -19.33 4.77
C ILE A 79 -28.61 -20.36 5.90
N ARG A 80 -27.81 -20.23 6.97
CA ARG A 80 -27.92 -21.11 8.14
C ARG A 80 -29.31 -21.08 8.78
N TRP A 81 -29.91 -19.89 8.94
CA TRP A 81 -31.27 -19.77 9.46
C TRP A 81 -32.31 -20.41 8.56
N MET A 82 -32.21 -20.19 7.24
CA MET A 82 -33.12 -20.80 6.26
C MET A 82 -33.03 -22.33 6.27
N LEU A 83 -31.82 -22.88 6.35
CA LEU A 83 -31.61 -24.33 6.44
C LEU A 83 -32.24 -24.92 7.70
N SER A 84 -32.06 -24.29 8.87
CA SER A 84 -32.70 -24.74 10.11
C SER A 84 -34.22 -24.66 10.03
N ALA A 85 -34.78 -23.58 9.46
CA ALA A 85 -36.22 -23.44 9.28
C ALA A 85 -36.79 -24.51 8.32
N LEU A 86 -36.07 -24.83 7.23
CA LEU A 86 -36.46 -25.86 6.28
C LEU A 86 -36.46 -27.26 6.91
N ILE A 87 -35.45 -27.58 7.71
CA ILE A 87 -35.39 -28.86 8.45
C ILE A 87 -36.54 -28.94 9.44
N ALA A 88 -36.80 -27.88 10.21
CA ALA A 88 -37.93 -27.85 11.15
C ALA A 88 -39.28 -28.03 10.44
N GLY A 89 -39.45 -27.42 9.25
CA GLY A 89 -40.62 -27.61 8.39
C GLY A 89 -40.81 -29.07 7.97
N MET A 90 -39.73 -29.74 7.54
CA MET A 90 -39.79 -31.17 7.19
C MET A 90 -40.14 -32.04 8.39
N ILE A 91 -39.56 -31.78 9.56
CA ILE A 91 -39.89 -32.51 10.81
C ILE A 91 -41.37 -32.34 11.17
N SER A 92 -41.93 -31.13 11.03
CA SER A 92 -43.34 -30.87 11.29
C SER A 92 -44.27 -31.68 10.37
N LEU A 93 -43.93 -31.80 9.09
CA LEU A 93 -44.69 -32.63 8.13
C LEU A 93 -44.64 -34.12 8.50
N ILE A 94 -43.48 -34.61 8.91
CA ILE A 94 -43.31 -35.99 9.36
C ILE A 94 -44.21 -36.27 10.58
N ILE A 95 -44.15 -35.40 11.61
CA ILE A 95 -45.01 -35.52 12.80
C ILE A 95 -46.49 -35.52 12.40
N LYS A 96 -46.91 -34.58 11.55
CA LYS A 96 -48.30 -34.49 11.10
C LYS A 96 -48.75 -35.75 10.36
N ALA A 97 -47.90 -36.33 9.50
CA ALA A 97 -48.22 -37.54 8.77
C ALA A 97 -48.42 -38.75 9.70
N PHE A 98 -47.54 -38.94 10.68
CA PHE A 98 -47.65 -40.05 11.63
C PHE A 98 -48.85 -39.93 12.58
N PHE A 99 -49.22 -38.72 13.02
CA PHE A 99 -50.40 -38.51 13.86
C PHE A 99 -51.72 -38.65 13.09
N VAL A 100 -51.78 -38.22 11.82
CA VAL A 100 -52.99 -38.35 10.98
C VAL A 100 -53.25 -39.80 10.54
N VAL A 101 -52.21 -40.60 10.34
CA VAL A 101 -52.36 -42.02 9.94
C VAL A 101 -52.69 -42.93 11.13
N SER A 102 -52.38 -42.50 12.36
CA SER A 102 -52.55 -43.32 13.57
C SER A 102 -53.86 -43.07 14.34
N VAL A 103 -54.74 -42.20 13.86
CA VAL A 103 -56.09 -41.91 14.39
C VAL A 103 -57.13 -42.30 13.35
#